data_AF-A0A3D5H9L9-F1
#
_entry.id   AF-A0A3D5H9L9-F1
#
_cell.length_a   1.000
_cell.length_b   1.000
_cell.length_c   1.000
_cell.angle_alpha   90.00
_cell.angle_beta   90.00
_cell.angle_gamma   90.00
#
_symmetry.space_group_name_H-M   'P 1'
#
loop_
_entity.id
_entity.type
_entity.pdbx_description
1 polymer ?
#
loop_
_entity_poly.entity_id
_entity_poly.type
_entity_poly.pdbx_seq_one_letter_code
_entity_poly.pdbx_strand_id
1 'polypeptide(L)'
;MQLFIQDSSFFALHASDADGRVNSSDTSLYAEAPRHYLDIDDYPNFHNLPHSLDTLIALYGWERVKDNGTLPWATMWNMDSLVNQLRRGDWTRAYLTASDIGHYAGDAHQPLHNTWNYNPGGLHSRYESTMLSPTYYLSQLYIVPDSVHYVSSRINFIFDYILHSNSVVDTVIHGDTYAKAISGWNGSGTAPAAYYTALWDYTRVMTLDQMQRATETLASLWYTAWVDAGLILPTGVEAPPLTRAMEFSLAQNYPNPCNPTTTISYTLPVGGTVFLKVFALDGREVATLVSENQSAGRQQVVFDASRLASGAYVYRLQLGGFAQTKKLLLLK
;
A
#
# COMPACT_ATOMS: atom_id res chain seq x y z
N MET A 1 7.94 21.02 6.74
CA MET A 1 8.27 19.70 7.32
C MET A 1 9.27 19.76 8.49
N GLN A 2 10.26 20.66 8.51
CA GLN A 2 11.25 20.71 9.60
C GLN A 2 10.65 20.90 11.01
N LEU A 3 9.53 21.62 11.14
CA LEU A 3 8.77 21.74 12.40
C LEU A 3 8.25 20.37 12.91
N PHE A 4 7.57 19.61 12.06
CA PHE A 4 7.07 18.27 12.42
C PHE A 4 8.22 17.30 12.74
N ILE A 5 9.37 17.43 12.08
CA ILE A 5 10.56 16.62 12.37
C ILE A 5 11.12 16.95 13.77
N GLN A 6 11.18 18.24 14.13
CA GLN A 6 11.63 18.70 15.45
C GLN A 6 10.75 18.16 16.58
N ASP A 7 9.45 18.00 16.32
CA ASP A 7 8.46 17.53 17.29
C ASP A 7 8.10 16.04 17.12
N SER A 8 8.97 15.25 16.48
CA SER A 8 8.76 13.80 16.26
C SER A 8 8.43 13.02 17.54
N SER A 9 8.95 13.43 18.70
CA SER A 9 8.62 12.83 20.00
C SER A 9 7.17 13.05 20.42
N PHE A 10 6.58 14.20 20.08
CA PHE A 10 5.16 14.46 20.32
C PHE A 10 4.30 13.52 19.48
N PHE A 11 4.58 13.42 18.17
CA PHE A 11 3.80 12.54 17.29
C PHE A 11 3.92 11.08 17.70
N ALA A 12 5.11 10.63 18.13
CA ALA A 12 5.30 9.29 18.65
C ALA A 12 4.49 9.03 19.94
N LEU A 13 4.39 10.00 20.85
CA LEU A 13 3.61 9.88 22.08
C LEU A 13 2.10 9.79 21.80
N HIS A 14 1.63 10.52 20.79
CA HIS A 14 0.21 10.64 20.44
C HIS A 14 -0.22 9.71 19.29
N ALA A 15 0.68 8.84 18.81
CA ALA A 15 0.43 7.95 17.67
C ALA A 15 -0.68 6.90 17.94
N SER A 16 -1.00 6.63 19.20
CA SER A 16 -2.02 5.65 19.62
C SER A 16 -3.20 6.29 20.36
N ASP A 17 -3.33 7.61 20.33
CA ASP A 17 -4.43 8.31 21.03
C ASP A 17 -5.81 7.90 20.49
N ALA A 18 -5.90 7.57 19.20
CA ALA A 18 -7.13 7.09 18.55
C ALA A 18 -7.64 5.79 19.17
N ASP A 19 -6.76 4.79 19.37
CA ASP A 19 -7.12 3.55 20.07
C ASP A 19 -7.70 3.83 21.46
N GLY A 20 -7.13 4.82 22.17
CA GLY A 20 -7.59 5.24 23.50
C GLY A 20 -8.99 5.87 23.50
N ARG A 21 -9.49 6.32 22.34
CA ARG A 21 -10.84 6.87 22.18
C ARG A 21 -11.88 5.81 21.79
N VAL A 22 -11.46 4.59 21.45
CA VAL A 22 -12.37 3.51 21.11
C VAL A 22 -13.25 3.17 22.32
N ASN A 23 -14.56 3.40 22.15
CA ASN A 23 -15.58 3.01 23.10
C ASN A 23 -16.51 1.98 22.46
N SER A 24 -16.42 0.71 22.88
CA SER A 24 -17.23 -0.39 22.34
C SER A 24 -18.74 -0.24 22.58
N SER A 25 -19.16 0.68 23.45
CA SER A 25 -20.57 1.00 23.67
C SER A 25 -21.09 2.14 22.77
N ASP A 26 -20.21 2.89 22.10
CA ASP A 26 -20.61 3.94 21.17
C ASP A 26 -20.92 3.33 19.80
N THR A 27 -22.21 3.37 19.43
CA THR A 27 -22.72 2.89 18.14
C THR A 27 -23.14 4.03 17.23
N SER A 28 -22.82 5.27 17.60
CA SER A 28 -23.20 6.45 16.84
C SER A 28 -22.45 6.57 15.52
N LEU A 29 -22.92 7.47 14.65
CA LEU A 29 -22.21 7.91 13.44
C LEU A 29 -20.78 8.42 13.72
N TYR A 30 -20.52 8.83 14.97
CA TYR A 30 -19.26 9.42 15.39
C TYR A 30 -18.36 8.44 16.15
N ALA A 31 -18.76 7.17 16.26
CA ALA A 31 -17.99 6.15 16.94
C ALA A 31 -16.57 6.07 16.37
N GLU A 32 -15.59 5.92 17.26
CA GLU A 32 -14.18 5.84 16.87
C GLU A 32 -13.85 4.46 16.28
N ALA A 33 -14.42 3.38 16.84
CA ALA A 33 -14.10 1.99 16.43
C ALA A 33 -14.10 1.76 14.90
N PRO A 34 -15.14 2.18 14.15
CA PRO A 34 -15.16 2.01 12.70
C PRO A 34 -14.09 2.79 11.94
N ARG A 35 -13.32 3.69 12.57
CA ARG A 35 -12.33 4.54 11.89
C ARG A 35 -10.96 3.87 11.72
N HIS A 36 -10.78 2.70 12.32
CA HIS A 36 -9.52 1.96 12.33
C HIS A 36 -9.41 0.90 11.23
N TYR A 37 -10.45 0.72 10.40
CA TYR A 37 -10.44 -0.29 9.35
C TYR A 37 -11.35 0.06 8.18
N LEU A 38 -11.15 -0.67 7.08
CA LEU A 38 -12.13 -0.83 6.01
C LEU A 38 -12.07 -2.26 5.50
N ASP A 39 -13.11 -3.05 5.76
CA ASP A 39 -13.29 -4.41 5.22
C ASP A 39 -13.70 -4.31 3.74
N ILE A 40 -12.77 -3.79 2.94
CA ILE A 40 -13.04 -3.36 1.57
C ILE A 40 -13.50 -4.53 0.69
N ASP A 41 -12.97 -5.73 0.95
CA ASP A 41 -13.24 -6.96 0.22
C ASP A 41 -14.58 -7.64 0.57
N ASP A 42 -15.31 -7.15 1.59
CA ASP A 42 -16.72 -7.54 1.81
C ASP A 42 -17.65 -6.87 0.77
N TYR A 43 -17.22 -5.78 0.14
CA TYR A 43 -18.01 -5.13 -0.90
C TYR A 43 -17.92 -5.85 -2.26
N PRO A 44 -19.04 -6.00 -2.98
CA PRO A 44 -19.01 -6.47 -4.36
C PRO A 44 -18.19 -5.52 -5.26
N ASN A 45 -17.31 -6.09 -6.10
CA ASN A 45 -16.47 -5.34 -7.04
C ASN A 45 -15.65 -4.22 -6.38
N PHE A 46 -15.11 -4.46 -5.19
CA PHE A 46 -14.45 -3.46 -4.37
C PHE A 46 -13.28 -2.70 -5.04
N HIS A 47 -12.65 -3.26 -6.07
CA HIS A 47 -11.67 -2.54 -6.90
C HIS A 47 -12.23 -1.29 -7.61
N ASN A 48 -13.56 -1.18 -7.73
CA ASN A 48 -14.26 -0.03 -8.30
C ASN A 48 -15.28 0.55 -7.30
N LEU A 49 -15.00 0.45 -5.99
CA LEU A 49 -15.90 0.95 -4.97
C LEU A 49 -16.10 2.46 -5.11
N PRO A 50 -17.34 2.99 -5.00
CA PRO A 50 -17.55 4.43 -4.96
C PRO A 50 -16.85 5.05 -3.75
N HIS A 51 -16.01 6.04 -3.97
CA HIS A 51 -15.25 6.72 -2.89
C HIS A 51 -16.08 7.75 -2.11
N SER A 52 -17.25 8.13 -2.61
CA SER A 52 -18.20 9.02 -1.91
C SER A 52 -18.95 8.24 -0.84
N LEU A 53 -18.83 8.67 0.42
CA LEU A 53 -19.54 8.06 1.54
C LEU A 53 -21.06 8.05 1.32
N ASP A 54 -21.63 9.18 0.88
CA ASP A 54 -23.07 9.28 0.60
C ASP A 54 -23.51 8.31 -0.50
N THR A 55 -22.70 8.15 -1.55
CA THR A 55 -22.98 7.18 -2.62
C THR A 55 -22.92 5.76 -2.09
N LEU A 56 -21.95 5.46 -1.24
CA LEU A 56 -21.80 4.14 -0.65
C LEU A 56 -22.95 3.79 0.30
N ILE A 57 -23.36 4.76 1.14
CA ILE A 57 -24.53 4.64 2.02
C ILE A 57 -25.81 4.44 1.21
N ALA A 58 -25.98 5.16 0.10
CA ALA A 58 -27.13 5.01 -0.77
C ALA A 58 -27.21 3.61 -1.42
N LEU A 59 -26.07 2.99 -1.71
CA LEU A 59 -25.99 1.66 -2.32
C LEU A 59 -26.14 0.51 -1.32
N TYR A 60 -25.51 0.64 -0.15
CA TYR A 60 -25.33 -0.48 0.78
C TYR A 60 -26.02 -0.29 2.14
N GLY A 61 -26.52 0.92 2.43
CA GLY A 61 -27.10 1.28 3.72
C GLY A 61 -26.04 1.64 4.77
N TRP A 62 -26.39 2.53 5.69
CA TRP A 62 -25.47 3.03 6.72
C TRP A 62 -24.92 1.91 7.61
N GLU A 63 -25.76 0.99 8.09
CA GLU A 63 -25.30 -0.06 9.01
C GLU A 63 -24.19 -0.92 8.40
N ARG A 64 -24.35 -1.34 7.13
CA ARG A 64 -23.31 -2.08 6.44
C ARG A 64 -22.05 -1.25 6.25
N VAL A 65 -22.19 0.02 5.88
CA VAL A 65 -21.02 0.90 5.68
C VAL A 65 -20.25 1.12 6.98
N LYS A 66 -20.97 1.32 8.09
CA LYS A 66 -20.38 1.41 9.42
C LYS A 66 -19.66 0.13 9.82
N ASP A 67 -20.33 -1.01 9.63
CA ASP A 67 -19.82 -2.32 10.07
C ASP A 67 -18.62 -2.77 9.23
N ASN A 68 -18.54 -2.36 7.97
CA ASN A 68 -17.37 -2.58 7.12
C ASN A 68 -16.27 -1.53 7.34
N GLY A 69 -16.45 -0.57 8.24
CA GLY A 69 -15.44 0.44 8.55
C GLY A 69 -15.49 1.70 7.68
N THR A 70 -14.91 2.76 8.23
CA THR A 70 -15.00 4.15 7.76
C THR A 70 -13.66 4.87 7.70
N LEU A 71 -12.55 4.15 7.87
CA LEU A 71 -11.19 4.69 7.88
C LEU A 71 -10.89 5.71 6.77
N PRO A 72 -11.27 5.46 5.48
CA PRO A 72 -10.96 6.42 4.41
C PRO A 72 -11.52 7.82 4.67
N TRP A 73 -12.77 7.87 5.15
CA TRP A 73 -13.47 9.12 5.39
C TRP A 73 -13.05 9.75 6.70
N ALA A 74 -12.73 8.96 7.72
CA ALA A 74 -12.11 9.45 8.95
C ALA A 74 -10.79 10.18 8.67
N THR A 75 -9.95 9.61 7.81
CA THR A 75 -8.71 10.25 7.35
C THR A 75 -8.99 11.56 6.62
N MET A 76 -9.98 11.59 5.72
CA MET A 76 -10.40 12.81 5.02
C MET A 76 -10.92 13.91 5.96
N TRP A 77 -11.75 13.57 6.94
CA TRP A 77 -12.29 14.55 7.90
C TRP A 77 -11.17 15.17 8.75
N ASN A 78 -10.17 14.37 9.13
CA ASN A 78 -9.01 14.87 9.85
C ASN A 78 -8.11 15.73 8.96
N MET A 79 -7.96 15.38 7.68
CA MET A 79 -7.28 16.23 6.70
C MET A 79 -7.95 17.61 6.58
N ASP A 80 -9.27 17.66 6.44
CA ASP A 80 -10.01 18.92 6.38
C ASP A 80 -9.92 19.72 7.68
N SER A 81 -9.89 19.03 8.83
CA SER A 81 -9.70 19.65 10.15
C SER A 81 -8.30 20.24 10.28
N LEU A 82 -7.26 19.49 9.90
CA LEU A 82 -5.86 19.92 9.96
C LEU A 82 -5.63 21.16 9.11
N VAL A 83 -6.12 21.17 7.86
CA VAL A 83 -6.02 22.34 6.96
C VAL A 83 -6.62 23.58 7.62
N ASN A 84 -7.80 23.45 8.24
CA ASN A 84 -8.48 24.56 8.89
C ASN A 84 -7.78 25.05 10.16
N GLN A 85 -7.24 24.13 10.96
CA GLN A 85 -6.49 24.45 12.19
C GLN A 85 -5.17 25.16 11.85
N LEU A 86 -4.41 24.63 10.88
CA LEU A 86 -3.19 25.25 10.37
C LEU A 86 -3.45 26.66 9.83
N ARG A 87 -4.49 26.85 9.02
CA ARG A 87 -4.86 28.15 8.45
C ARG A 87 -5.18 29.21 9.52
N ARG A 88 -5.68 28.78 10.69
CA ARG A 88 -6.03 29.66 11.82
C ARG A 88 -4.90 29.81 12.85
N GLY A 89 -3.79 29.08 12.68
CA GLY A 89 -2.70 29.02 13.66
C GLY A 89 -3.05 28.30 14.96
N ASP A 90 -4.05 27.41 14.96
CA ASP A 90 -4.41 26.57 16.12
C ASP A 90 -3.46 25.35 16.19
N TRP A 91 -2.19 25.63 16.54
CA TRP A 91 -1.10 24.65 16.52
C TRP A 91 -1.33 23.46 17.46
N THR A 92 -1.92 23.70 18.62
CA THR A 92 -2.22 22.63 19.59
C THR A 92 -3.17 21.60 19.00
N ARG A 93 -4.26 22.04 18.35
CA ARG A 93 -5.19 21.10 17.70
C ARG A 93 -4.61 20.50 16.43
N ALA A 94 -3.88 21.29 15.64
CA ALA A 94 -3.22 20.82 14.43
C ALA A 94 -2.29 19.63 14.72
N TYR A 95 -1.55 19.67 15.82
CA TYR A 95 -0.64 18.60 16.21
C TYR A 95 -1.37 17.30 16.57
N LEU A 96 -2.43 17.39 17.37
CA LEU A 96 -3.26 16.23 17.74
C LEU A 96 -3.94 15.62 16.50
N THR A 97 -4.57 16.44 15.66
CA THR A 97 -5.21 15.99 14.43
C THR A 97 -4.18 15.40 13.44
N ALA A 98 -2.97 15.95 13.38
CA ALA A 98 -1.89 15.37 12.59
C ALA A 98 -1.44 13.99 13.11
N SER A 99 -1.39 13.79 14.43
CA SER A 99 -1.15 12.48 15.04
C SER A 99 -2.26 11.48 14.68
N ASP A 100 -3.53 11.90 14.71
CA ASP A 100 -4.66 11.04 14.33
C ASP A 100 -4.57 10.62 12.85
N ILE A 101 -4.15 11.52 11.95
CA ILE A 101 -3.87 11.15 10.54
C ILE A 101 -2.75 10.11 10.47
N GLY A 102 -1.71 10.24 11.30
CA GLY A 102 -0.65 9.24 11.41
C GLY A 102 -1.16 7.87 11.84
N HIS A 103 -2.07 7.85 12.80
CA HIS A 103 -2.71 6.62 13.27
C HIS A 103 -3.51 5.93 12.14
N TYR A 104 -4.46 6.63 11.52
CA TYR A 104 -5.30 6.06 10.46
C TYR A 104 -4.49 5.67 9.21
N ALA A 105 -3.43 6.43 8.89
CA ALA A 105 -2.51 6.04 7.82
C ALA A 105 -1.77 4.74 8.18
N GLY A 106 -1.35 4.57 9.44
CA GLY A 106 -0.74 3.34 9.95
C GLY A 106 -1.68 2.13 9.83
N ASP A 107 -2.91 2.26 10.35
CA ASP A 107 -3.96 1.24 10.27
C ASP A 107 -4.23 0.80 8.83
N ALA A 108 -4.37 1.76 7.91
CA ALA A 108 -4.60 1.43 6.52
C ALA A 108 -3.44 0.70 5.83
N HIS A 109 -2.21 0.79 6.35
CA HIS A 109 -1.07 0.02 5.85
C HIS A 109 -0.86 -1.29 6.62
N GLN A 110 -1.71 -1.59 7.61
CA GLN A 110 -1.82 -2.90 8.22
C GLN A 110 -2.76 -3.75 7.34
N PRO A 111 -2.27 -4.79 6.62
CA PRO A 111 -3.11 -5.50 5.63
C PRO A 111 -4.41 -6.07 6.21
N LEU A 112 -4.37 -6.62 7.42
CA LEU A 112 -5.50 -7.21 8.12
C LEU A 112 -6.55 -6.17 8.58
N HIS A 113 -6.24 -4.88 8.60
CA HIS A 113 -7.24 -3.81 8.82
C HIS A 113 -8.01 -3.46 7.54
N ASN A 114 -7.67 -4.10 6.42
CA ASN A 114 -8.26 -3.83 5.12
C ASN A 114 -9.01 -5.06 4.57
N THR A 115 -9.51 -5.95 5.43
CA THR A 115 -10.17 -7.20 5.02
C THR A 115 -11.16 -7.68 6.06
N TRP A 116 -12.30 -8.21 5.61
CA TRP A 116 -13.28 -8.86 6.48
C TRP A 116 -12.70 -10.07 7.24
N ASN A 117 -11.67 -10.70 6.69
CA ASN A 117 -10.95 -11.82 7.32
C ASN A 117 -9.78 -11.32 8.18
N TYR A 118 -10.06 -10.37 9.08
CA TYR A 118 -9.04 -9.61 9.81
C TYR A 118 -8.28 -10.41 10.89
N ASN A 119 -8.82 -11.53 11.40
CA ASN A 119 -8.21 -12.26 12.52
C ASN A 119 -8.34 -13.79 12.48
N PRO A 120 -7.94 -14.46 11.37
CA PRO A 120 -8.03 -15.91 11.26
C PRO A 120 -7.17 -16.59 12.33
N GLY A 121 -7.81 -17.32 13.24
CA GLY A 121 -7.13 -18.06 14.30
C GLY A 121 -6.21 -17.20 15.18
N GLY A 122 -6.57 -15.93 15.44
CA GLY A 122 -5.80 -15.03 16.32
C GLY A 122 -4.55 -14.40 15.67
N LEU A 123 -4.42 -14.45 14.34
CA LEU A 123 -3.26 -13.96 13.60
C LEU A 123 -2.99 -12.46 13.81
N HIS A 124 -4.04 -11.64 13.93
CA HIS A 124 -3.95 -10.20 13.95
C HIS A 124 -2.91 -9.68 14.96
N SER A 125 -3.11 -10.01 16.25
CA SER A 125 -2.19 -9.62 17.32
C SER A 125 -0.83 -10.32 17.27
N ARG A 126 -0.75 -11.53 16.69
CA ARG A 126 0.54 -12.22 16.50
C ARG A 126 1.41 -11.46 15.50
N TYR A 127 0.81 -11.00 14.40
CA TYR A 127 1.51 -10.28 13.34
C TYR A 127 1.86 -8.85 13.75
N GLU A 128 0.88 -8.06 14.21
CA GLU A 128 1.11 -6.63 14.43
C GLU A 128 1.76 -6.31 15.78
N SER A 129 1.40 -7.03 16.84
CA SER A 129 1.82 -6.66 18.20
C SER A 129 2.98 -7.53 18.68
N THR A 130 2.82 -8.85 18.59
CA THR A 130 3.79 -9.78 19.21
C THR A 130 5.07 -9.87 18.37
N MET A 131 4.95 -10.14 17.07
CA MET A 131 6.11 -10.23 16.17
C MET A 131 6.88 -8.91 16.07
N LEU A 132 6.18 -7.77 16.11
CA LEU A 132 6.78 -6.43 16.06
C LEU A 132 6.99 -5.81 17.45
N SER A 133 7.12 -6.63 18.49
CA SER A 133 7.49 -6.16 19.84
C SER A 133 9.01 -5.99 19.98
N PRO A 134 9.48 -5.28 21.04
CA PRO A 134 10.90 -5.19 21.36
C PRO A 134 11.60 -6.54 21.57
N THR A 135 10.84 -7.58 21.90
CA THR A 135 11.35 -8.95 22.11
C THR A 135 11.73 -9.65 20.80
N TYR A 136 11.10 -9.28 19.68
CA TYR A 136 11.23 -9.98 18.42
C TYR A 136 11.90 -9.09 17.36
N TYR A 137 11.11 -8.42 16.51
CA TYR A 137 11.64 -7.81 15.29
C TYR A 137 11.48 -6.29 15.20
N LEU A 138 11.02 -5.62 16.27
CA LEU A 138 10.91 -4.15 16.28
C LEU A 138 12.22 -3.45 15.89
N SER A 139 13.36 -3.96 16.35
CA SER A 139 14.67 -3.37 16.06
C SER A 139 15.13 -3.52 14.61
N GLN A 140 14.45 -4.37 13.81
CA GLN A 140 14.72 -4.55 12.39
C GLN A 140 13.83 -3.68 11.50
N LEU A 141 12.87 -2.94 12.08
CA LEU A 141 12.13 -1.94 11.34
C LEU A 141 13.05 -0.75 11.05
N TYR A 142 13.12 -0.38 9.78
CA TYR A 142 13.80 0.82 9.33
C TYR A 142 13.00 1.46 8.20
N ILE A 143 13.11 2.77 8.12
CA ILE A 143 12.58 3.59 7.03
C ILE A 143 13.75 4.23 6.31
N VAL A 144 13.61 4.42 5.00
CA VAL A 144 14.56 5.15 4.18
C VAL A 144 13.95 6.51 3.85
N PRO A 145 14.70 7.62 3.99
CA PRO A 145 14.21 8.93 3.56
C PRO A 145 13.79 8.90 2.09
N ASP A 146 12.58 9.39 1.79
CA ASP A 146 12.07 9.56 0.43
C ASP A 146 11.35 10.92 0.27
N SER A 147 10.96 11.23 -0.96
CA SER A 147 10.31 12.47 -1.36
C SER A 147 8.82 12.45 -1.00
N VAL A 148 8.34 13.57 -0.48
CA VAL A 148 6.91 13.81 -0.30
C VAL A 148 6.29 14.36 -1.57
N HIS A 149 5.02 14.03 -1.82
CA HIS A 149 4.28 14.52 -2.97
C HIS A 149 2.99 15.21 -2.55
N TYR A 150 2.59 16.24 -3.31
CA TYR A 150 1.29 16.87 -3.13
C TYR A 150 0.18 15.96 -3.66
N VAL A 151 -0.84 15.72 -2.83
CA VAL A 151 -1.97 14.84 -3.15
C VAL A 151 -3.13 15.67 -3.68
N SER A 152 -3.31 15.65 -5.01
CA SER A 152 -4.36 16.43 -5.69
C SER A 152 -5.78 15.90 -5.48
N SER A 153 -5.94 14.57 -5.39
CA SER A 153 -7.21 13.91 -5.06
C SER A 153 -7.03 13.06 -3.80
N ARG A 154 -7.31 13.67 -2.65
CA ARG A 154 -7.06 13.07 -1.33
C ARG A 154 -7.81 11.76 -1.12
N ILE A 155 -9.09 11.70 -1.46
CA ILE A 155 -9.88 10.48 -1.27
C ILE A 155 -9.42 9.33 -2.19
N ASN A 156 -9.05 9.61 -3.44
CA ASN A 156 -8.55 8.57 -4.34
C ASN A 156 -7.21 8.03 -3.85
N PHE A 157 -6.30 8.92 -3.43
CA PHE A 157 -5.03 8.53 -2.84
C PHE A 157 -5.20 7.62 -1.61
N ILE A 158 -6.21 7.90 -0.79
CA ILE A 158 -6.55 7.09 0.38
C ILE A 158 -7.02 5.69 -0.03
N PHE A 159 -7.95 5.59 -0.98
CA PHE A 159 -8.40 4.30 -1.47
C PHE A 159 -7.30 3.52 -2.21
N ASP A 160 -6.39 4.20 -2.91
CA ASP A 160 -5.28 3.57 -3.63
C ASP A 160 -4.34 2.82 -2.67
N TYR A 161 -3.95 3.42 -1.55
CA TYR A 161 -3.09 2.72 -0.57
C TYR A 161 -3.86 1.63 0.19
N ILE A 162 -5.16 1.79 0.42
CA ILE A 162 -5.99 0.74 1.04
C ILE A 162 -6.10 -0.48 0.12
N LEU A 163 -6.35 -0.26 -1.17
CA LEU A 163 -6.38 -1.34 -2.17
C LEU A 163 -5.02 -2.04 -2.29
N HIS A 164 -3.93 -1.28 -2.20
CA HIS A 164 -2.58 -1.87 -2.15
C HIS A 164 -2.39 -2.74 -0.90
N SER A 165 -2.73 -2.22 0.29
CA SER A 165 -2.64 -2.94 1.56
C SER A 165 -3.50 -4.20 1.59
N ASN A 166 -4.75 -4.12 1.09
CA ASN A 166 -5.62 -5.28 0.90
C ASN A 166 -5.00 -6.32 -0.04
N SER A 167 -4.33 -5.90 -1.12
CA SER A 167 -3.73 -6.83 -2.10
C SER A 167 -2.62 -7.72 -1.53
N VAL A 168 -2.09 -7.40 -0.35
CA VAL A 168 -1.05 -8.18 0.33
C VAL A 168 -1.55 -8.95 1.55
N VAL A 169 -2.86 -8.94 1.85
CA VAL A 169 -3.49 -9.72 2.93
C VAL A 169 -3.12 -11.20 2.85
N ASP A 170 -3.20 -11.79 1.66
CA ASP A 170 -2.87 -13.20 1.43
C ASP A 170 -1.42 -13.53 1.80
N THR A 171 -0.49 -12.55 1.72
CA THR A 171 0.90 -12.75 2.14
C THR A 171 0.98 -12.99 3.65
N VAL A 172 0.20 -12.26 4.44
CA VAL A 172 0.15 -12.42 5.90
C VAL A 172 -0.50 -13.74 6.28
N ILE A 173 -1.62 -14.10 5.65
CA ILE A 173 -2.36 -15.34 5.92
C ILE A 173 -1.53 -16.58 5.52
N HIS A 174 -0.88 -16.57 4.35
CA HIS A 174 0.02 -17.64 3.95
C HIS A 174 1.25 -17.71 4.86
N GLY A 175 1.76 -16.57 5.31
CA GLY A 175 2.85 -16.50 6.29
C GLY A 175 2.51 -17.21 7.61
N ASP A 176 1.29 -17.02 8.13
CA ASP A 176 0.82 -17.72 9.33
C ASP A 176 0.76 -19.24 9.12
N THR A 177 0.22 -19.69 7.99
CA THR A 177 0.15 -21.11 7.64
C THR A 177 1.54 -21.72 7.51
N TYR A 178 2.44 -21.03 6.82
CA TYR A 178 3.84 -21.42 6.68
C TYR A 178 4.54 -21.50 8.04
N ALA A 179 4.39 -20.48 8.89
CA ALA A 179 5.04 -20.41 10.19
C ALA A 179 4.57 -21.52 11.15
N LYS A 180 3.28 -21.88 11.12
CA LYS A 180 2.75 -23.04 11.86
C LYS A 180 3.42 -24.34 11.39
N ALA A 181 3.53 -24.55 10.07
CA ALA A 181 4.15 -25.73 9.51
C ALA A 181 5.64 -25.86 9.88
N ILE A 182 6.40 -24.76 9.79
CA ILE A 182 7.83 -24.74 10.13
C ILE A 182 8.08 -24.95 11.62
N SER A 183 7.27 -24.34 12.48
CA SER A 183 7.44 -24.44 13.93
C SER A 183 6.86 -25.72 14.55
N GLY A 184 6.01 -26.44 13.82
CA GLY A 184 5.21 -27.56 14.35
C GLY A 184 4.10 -27.11 15.31
N TRP A 185 3.84 -25.80 15.42
CA TRP A 185 2.79 -25.27 16.28
C TRP A 185 1.41 -25.49 15.66
N ASN A 186 0.47 -26.02 16.44
CA ASN A 186 -0.87 -26.37 15.98
C ASN A 186 -1.85 -25.18 15.92
N GLY A 187 -1.40 -23.97 16.23
CA GLY A 187 -2.24 -22.77 16.26
C GLY A 187 -3.01 -22.55 17.57
N SER A 188 -2.74 -23.32 18.63
CA SER A 188 -3.38 -23.18 19.94
C SER A 188 -2.39 -22.93 21.07
N GLY A 189 -2.78 -22.12 22.05
CA GLY A 189 -1.91 -21.69 23.15
C GLY A 189 -0.88 -20.64 22.74
N THR A 190 0.22 -20.54 23.48
CA THR A 190 1.29 -19.59 23.21
C THR A 190 2.12 -20.03 22.01
N ALA A 191 2.18 -19.22 20.96
CA ALA A 191 3.02 -19.49 19.80
C ALA A 191 4.52 -19.49 20.21
N PRO A 192 5.31 -20.49 19.77
CA PRO A 192 6.73 -20.58 20.10
C PRO A 192 7.57 -19.54 19.34
N ALA A 193 8.78 -19.24 19.82
CA ALA A 193 9.67 -18.29 19.15
C ALA A 193 9.96 -18.66 17.67
N ALA A 194 10.09 -19.96 17.38
CA ALA A 194 10.29 -20.46 16.00
C ALA A 194 9.14 -20.10 15.04
N TYR A 195 7.91 -19.97 15.55
CA TYR A 195 6.78 -19.49 14.75
C TYR A 195 7.00 -18.04 14.33
N TYR A 196 7.39 -17.16 15.26
CA TYR A 196 7.62 -15.74 14.95
C TYR A 196 8.81 -15.55 14.02
N THR A 197 9.86 -16.36 14.13
CA THR A 197 10.98 -16.36 13.18
C THR A 197 10.53 -16.71 11.77
N ALA A 198 9.78 -17.81 11.62
CA ALA A 198 9.29 -18.23 10.31
C ALA A 198 8.28 -17.23 9.71
N LEU A 199 7.42 -16.63 10.55
CA LEU A 199 6.48 -15.60 10.09
C LEU A 199 7.22 -14.36 9.62
N TRP A 200 8.17 -13.85 10.41
CA TRP A 200 8.98 -12.69 10.05
C TRP A 200 9.77 -12.92 8.77
N ASP A 201 10.49 -14.03 8.65
CA ASP A 201 11.28 -14.32 7.45
C ASP A 201 10.41 -14.36 6.18
N TYR A 202 9.17 -14.82 6.32
CA TYR A 202 8.20 -14.87 5.21
C TYR A 202 7.64 -13.48 4.87
N THR A 203 7.23 -12.69 5.87
CA THR A 203 6.50 -11.44 5.63
C THR A 203 7.41 -10.21 5.58
N ARG A 204 8.65 -10.28 6.06
CA ARG A 204 9.55 -9.12 6.31
C ARG A 204 9.62 -8.14 5.15
N VAL A 205 9.81 -8.63 3.92
CA VAL A 205 9.96 -7.74 2.75
C VAL A 205 8.68 -6.91 2.53
N MET A 206 7.52 -7.56 2.61
CA MET A 206 6.22 -6.88 2.50
C MET A 206 5.97 -5.97 3.71
N THR A 207 6.27 -6.43 4.93
CA THR A 207 6.09 -5.63 6.15
C THR A 207 6.94 -4.35 6.10
N LEU A 208 8.19 -4.43 5.65
CA LEU A 208 9.05 -3.25 5.50
C LEU A 208 8.56 -2.30 4.39
N ASP A 209 8.06 -2.85 3.27
CA ASP A 209 7.44 -2.04 2.20
C ASP A 209 6.19 -1.30 2.70
N GLN A 210 5.31 -1.98 3.45
CA GLN A 210 4.12 -1.34 4.06
C GLN A 210 4.50 -0.24 5.06
N MET A 211 5.53 -0.45 5.89
CA MET A 211 6.02 0.56 6.84
C MET A 211 6.61 1.79 6.13
N GLN A 212 7.36 1.57 5.05
CA GLN A 212 7.89 2.63 4.21
C GLN A 212 6.76 3.45 3.57
N ARG A 213 5.77 2.77 2.96
CA ARG A 213 4.59 3.41 2.35
C ARG A 213 3.73 4.16 3.35
N ALA A 214 3.55 3.64 4.56
CA ALA A 214 2.83 4.33 5.62
C ALA A 214 3.50 5.66 5.97
N THR A 215 4.84 5.66 6.03
CA THR A 215 5.63 6.86 6.30
C THR A 215 5.53 7.89 5.17
N GLU A 216 5.62 7.45 3.91
CA GLU A 216 5.47 8.30 2.72
C GLU A 216 4.06 8.89 2.61
N THR A 217 3.05 8.07 2.89
CA THR A 217 1.63 8.46 2.94
C THR A 217 1.43 9.55 3.98
N LEU A 218 1.89 9.32 5.23
CA LEU A 218 1.76 10.28 6.31
C LEU A 218 2.41 11.63 5.96
N ALA A 219 3.66 11.58 5.47
CA ALA A 219 4.40 12.77 5.12
C ALA A 219 3.75 13.53 3.95
N SER A 220 3.21 12.82 2.95
CA SER A 220 2.48 13.41 1.81
C SER A 220 1.15 14.02 2.22
N LEU A 221 0.41 13.39 3.14
CA LEU A 221 -0.84 13.93 3.71
C LEU A 221 -0.57 15.21 4.52
N TRP A 222 0.41 15.19 5.41
CA TRP A 222 0.80 16.40 6.16
C TRP A 222 1.30 17.52 5.24
N TYR A 223 2.12 17.21 4.24
CA TYR A 223 2.58 18.17 3.25
C TYR A 223 1.41 18.78 2.47
N THR A 224 0.46 17.95 2.04
CA THR A 224 -0.75 18.39 1.34
C THR A 224 -1.58 19.33 2.22
N ALA A 225 -1.81 18.97 3.49
CA ALA A 225 -2.56 19.82 4.42
C ALA A 225 -1.88 21.17 4.67
N TRP A 226 -0.55 21.18 4.75
CA TRP A 226 0.26 22.39 4.89
C TRP A 226 0.12 23.33 3.69
N VAL A 227 0.22 22.78 2.47
CA VAL A 227 0.03 23.54 1.23
C VAL A 227 -1.41 24.08 1.12
N ASP A 228 -2.41 23.24 1.38
CA ASP A 228 -3.84 23.61 1.33
C ASP A 228 -4.20 24.66 2.39
N ALA A 229 -3.46 24.73 3.50
CA ALA A 229 -3.61 25.78 4.51
C ALA A 229 -3.07 27.15 4.07
N GLY A 230 -2.37 27.23 2.92
CA GLY A 230 -1.74 28.46 2.42
C GLY A 230 -0.40 28.76 3.08
N LEU A 231 0.17 27.81 3.81
CA LEU A 231 1.48 27.94 4.44
C LEU A 231 2.54 27.62 3.38
N ILE A 232 2.88 28.58 2.54
CA ILE A 232 3.95 28.38 1.54
C ILE A 232 5.30 28.41 2.27
N LEU A 233 6.23 27.54 1.87
CA LEU A 233 7.64 27.66 2.26
C LEU A 233 8.16 29.05 1.86
N PRO A 234 9.00 29.73 2.65
CA PRO A 234 9.71 30.91 2.20
C PRO A 234 10.47 30.54 0.92
N THR A 235 10.11 31.22 -0.17
CA THR A 235 10.73 31.26 -1.50
C THR A 235 12.07 30.55 -1.66
N GLY A 236 12.14 29.59 -2.61
CA GLY A 236 13.41 29.25 -3.27
C GLY A 236 13.65 27.77 -3.60
N VAL A 237 12.91 26.85 -2.99
CA VAL A 237 12.92 25.45 -3.43
C VAL A 237 11.77 25.29 -4.40
N GLU A 238 12.06 25.29 -5.71
CA GLU A 238 11.13 24.69 -6.67
C GLU A 238 10.72 23.34 -6.08
N ALA A 239 9.41 23.08 -5.98
CA ALA A 239 8.93 21.75 -5.69
C ALA A 239 9.73 20.81 -6.62
N PRO A 240 10.41 19.77 -6.10
CA PRO A 240 11.13 18.84 -6.96
C PRO A 240 10.17 18.44 -8.07
N PRO A 241 10.61 18.46 -9.35
CA PRO A 241 9.71 18.22 -10.47
C PRO A 241 8.92 16.97 -10.16
N LEU A 242 7.59 17.05 -10.27
CA LEU A 242 6.63 16.00 -9.94
C LEU A 242 7.05 14.64 -10.52
N THR A 243 7.96 13.93 -9.86
CA THR A 243 8.28 12.55 -10.17
C THR A 243 7.21 11.76 -9.46
N ARG A 244 6.05 11.65 -10.13
CA ARG A 244 5.06 10.63 -9.84
C ARG A 244 5.81 9.34 -9.54
N ALA A 245 5.65 8.78 -8.33
CA ALA A 245 6.11 7.44 -8.01
C ALA A 245 5.72 6.52 -9.17
N MET A 246 6.71 5.97 -9.86
CA MET A 246 6.49 5.30 -11.12
C MET A 246 5.90 3.93 -10.86
N GLU A 247 4.59 3.74 -11.06
CA GLU A 247 3.96 2.44 -10.85
C GLU A 247 4.61 1.32 -11.69
N PHE A 248 4.78 0.13 -11.08
CA PHE A 248 5.18 -1.07 -11.78
C PHE A 248 4.15 -1.39 -12.87
N SER A 249 4.56 -1.23 -14.13
CA SER A 249 3.63 -1.34 -15.26
C SER A 249 4.30 -1.98 -16.47
N LEU A 250 3.59 -2.92 -17.10
CA LEU A 250 3.94 -3.54 -18.36
C LEU A 250 2.94 -3.09 -19.43
N ALA A 251 3.43 -2.32 -20.40
CA ALA A 251 2.60 -1.83 -21.49
C ALA A 251 2.29 -2.95 -22.49
N GLN A 252 1.20 -2.75 -23.26
CA GLN A 252 0.95 -3.54 -24.45
C GLN A 252 2.08 -3.31 -25.47
N ASN A 253 2.61 -4.39 -26.04
CA ASN A 253 3.64 -4.29 -27.07
C ASN A 253 3.10 -3.49 -28.27
N TYR A 254 3.96 -2.69 -28.91
CA TYR A 254 3.58 -1.93 -30.10
C TYR A 254 4.64 -2.08 -31.20
N PRO A 255 4.24 -2.40 -32.45
CA PRO A 255 2.87 -2.74 -32.88
C PRO A 255 2.36 -4.09 -32.33
N ASN A 256 1.04 -4.21 -32.11
CA ASN A 256 0.35 -5.48 -31.85
C ASN A 256 -0.94 -5.53 -32.70
N PRO A 257 -1.07 -6.43 -33.70
CA PRO A 257 -0.14 -7.51 -34.02
C PRO A 257 1.23 -7.02 -34.53
N CYS A 258 2.30 -7.76 -34.24
CA CYS A 258 3.65 -7.45 -34.70
C CYS A 258 4.03 -8.22 -35.96
N ASN A 259 4.94 -7.69 -36.78
CA ASN A 259 5.51 -8.37 -37.95
C ASN A 259 6.94 -7.91 -38.26
N PRO A 260 7.97 -8.76 -38.01
CA PRO A 260 8.08 -9.68 -36.88
C PRO A 260 8.62 -8.97 -35.62
N THR A 261 8.86 -7.66 -35.68
CA THR A 261 9.44 -6.89 -34.58
C THR A 261 8.39 -6.08 -33.83
N THR A 262 8.59 -5.92 -32.52
CA THR A 262 7.77 -5.06 -31.66
C THR A 262 8.59 -4.48 -30.53
N THR A 263 8.18 -3.33 -30.01
CA THR A 263 8.73 -2.78 -28.77
C THR A 263 7.84 -3.15 -27.60
N ILE A 264 8.45 -3.59 -26.51
CA ILE A 264 7.80 -3.82 -25.21
C ILE A 264 8.30 -2.75 -24.25
N SER A 265 7.40 -1.89 -23.80
CA SER A 265 7.69 -0.82 -22.84
C SER A 265 7.20 -1.21 -21.45
N TYR A 266 7.98 -0.88 -20.43
CA TYR A 266 7.60 -1.11 -19.04
C TYR A 266 8.19 -0.04 -18.12
N THR A 267 7.64 0.07 -16.91
CA THR A 267 8.09 1.03 -15.90
C THR A 267 8.42 0.29 -14.62
N LEU A 268 9.58 0.60 -14.05
CA LEU A 268 10.06 0.04 -12.79
C LEU A 268 9.98 1.11 -11.69
N PRO A 269 9.27 0.87 -10.56
CA PRO A 269 9.19 1.80 -9.44
C PRO A 269 10.52 1.96 -8.72
N VAL A 270 11.28 0.86 -8.66
CA VAL A 270 12.57 0.76 -7.98
C VAL A 270 13.55 0.00 -8.87
N GLY A 271 14.85 0.17 -8.64
CA GLY A 271 15.88 -0.62 -9.31
C GLY A 271 15.95 -2.04 -8.75
N GLY A 272 16.38 -3.00 -9.57
CA GLY A 272 16.57 -4.38 -9.14
C GLY A 272 16.70 -5.36 -10.31
N THR A 273 16.71 -6.65 -10.00
CA THR A 273 16.84 -7.71 -11.00
C THR A 273 15.53 -7.91 -11.74
N VAL A 274 15.54 -7.63 -13.05
CA VAL A 274 14.38 -7.68 -13.93
C VAL A 274 14.45 -8.93 -14.81
N PHE A 275 13.34 -9.65 -14.88
CA PHE A 275 13.14 -10.72 -15.85
C PHE A 275 11.99 -10.36 -16.78
N LEU A 276 12.27 -10.25 -18.08
CA LEU A 276 11.24 -10.12 -19.12
C LEU A 276 11.38 -11.29 -20.08
N LYS A 277 10.36 -12.16 -20.09
CA LYS A 277 10.38 -13.42 -20.82
C LYS A 277 9.14 -13.58 -21.69
N VAL A 278 9.27 -14.31 -22.80
CA VAL A 278 8.20 -14.63 -23.74
C VAL A 278 7.95 -16.14 -23.72
N PHE A 279 6.67 -16.51 -23.72
CA PHE A 279 6.17 -17.88 -23.61
C PHE A 279 5.16 -18.18 -24.72
N ALA A 280 5.15 -19.42 -25.18
CA ALA A 280 4.05 -19.97 -25.97
C ALA A 280 2.82 -20.24 -25.06
N LEU A 281 1.64 -20.46 -25.67
CA LEU A 281 0.40 -20.69 -24.91
C LEU A 281 0.40 -21.98 -24.08
N ASP A 282 1.28 -22.92 -24.41
CA ASP A 282 1.53 -24.14 -23.63
C ASP A 282 2.45 -23.91 -22.41
N GLY A 283 2.89 -22.67 -22.18
CA GLY A 283 3.76 -22.27 -21.07
C GLY A 283 5.26 -22.45 -21.34
N ARG A 284 5.65 -22.94 -22.51
CA ARG A 284 7.07 -23.09 -22.88
C ARG A 284 7.71 -21.72 -23.10
N GLU A 285 8.84 -21.46 -22.43
CA GLU A 285 9.66 -20.27 -22.67
C GLU A 285 10.24 -20.33 -24.10
N VAL A 286 10.05 -19.25 -24.86
CA VAL A 286 10.55 -19.13 -26.25
C VAL A 286 11.60 -18.04 -26.41
N ALA A 287 11.67 -17.09 -25.48
CA ALA A 287 12.74 -16.08 -25.42
C ALA A 287 12.87 -15.48 -24.01
N THR A 288 14.09 -15.15 -23.61
CA THR A 288 14.37 -14.23 -22.50
C THR A 288 14.88 -12.91 -23.11
N LEU A 289 14.17 -11.82 -22.85
CA LEU A 289 14.46 -10.49 -23.40
C LEU A 289 15.31 -9.65 -22.44
N VAL A 290 15.08 -9.81 -21.13
CA VAL A 290 15.80 -9.11 -20.06
C VAL A 290 16.04 -10.09 -18.91
N SER A 291 17.24 -10.11 -18.36
CA SER A 291 17.64 -10.93 -17.20
C SER A 291 18.84 -10.27 -16.49
N GLU A 292 18.66 -9.03 -16.07
CA GLU A 292 19.75 -8.20 -15.52
C GLU A 292 19.22 -7.20 -14.48
N ASN A 293 20.13 -6.55 -13.76
CA ASN A 293 19.77 -5.43 -12.88
C ASN A 293 19.54 -4.17 -13.71
N GLN A 294 18.39 -3.53 -13.51
CA GLN A 294 18.04 -2.25 -14.13
C GLN A 294 17.70 -1.21 -13.06
N SER A 295 17.98 0.06 -13.34
CA SER A 295 17.55 1.17 -12.48
C SER A 295 16.05 1.42 -12.59
N ALA A 296 15.48 2.07 -11.58
CA ALA A 296 14.11 2.59 -11.63
C ALA A 296 13.91 3.47 -12.88
N GLY A 297 12.69 3.51 -13.41
CA GLY A 297 12.35 4.31 -14.58
C GLY A 297 11.60 3.55 -15.67
N ARG A 298 11.32 4.26 -16.77
CA ARG A 298 10.77 3.66 -17.99
C ARG A 298 11.86 2.97 -18.78
N GLN A 299 11.59 1.74 -19.18
CA GLN A 299 12.48 0.88 -19.95
C GLN A 299 11.77 0.42 -21.22
N GLN A 300 12.54 0.07 -22.25
CA GLN A 300 12.03 -0.49 -23.50
C GLN A 300 12.98 -1.56 -24.01
N VAL A 301 12.42 -2.65 -24.53
CA VAL A 301 13.17 -3.67 -25.24
C VAL A 301 12.52 -3.95 -26.60
N VAL A 302 13.35 -4.11 -27.62
CA VAL A 302 12.91 -4.56 -28.94
C VAL A 302 12.92 -6.08 -28.97
N PHE A 303 11.78 -6.67 -29.32
CA PHE A 303 11.65 -8.10 -29.52
C PHE A 303 11.57 -8.42 -31.02
N ASP A 304 12.51 -9.23 -31.51
CA ASP A 304 12.50 -9.80 -32.85
C ASP A 304 11.97 -11.24 -32.81
N ALA A 305 10.75 -11.42 -33.31
CA ALA A 305 10.07 -12.70 -33.35
C ALA A 305 10.21 -13.44 -34.70
N SER A 306 11.18 -13.08 -35.54
CA SER A 306 11.38 -13.65 -36.89
C SER A 306 11.53 -15.18 -36.88
N ARG A 307 12.05 -15.75 -35.80
CA ARG A 307 12.25 -17.19 -35.60
C ARG A 307 11.03 -17.93 -35.04
N LEU A 308 9.94 -17.23 -34.72
CA LEU A 308 8.71 -17.81 -34.19
C LEU A 308 7.65 -17.98 -35.29
N ALA A 309 6.67 -18.87 -35.07
CA ALA A 309 5.55 -19.08 -35.98
C ALA A 309 4.45 -18.03 -35.72
N SER A 310 3.64 -17.69 -36.74
CA SER A 310 2.49 -16.81 -36.54
C SER A 310 1.56 -17.38 -35.48
N GLY A 311 1.05 -16.53 -34.58
CA GLY A 311 0.24 -16.97 -33.45
C GLY A 311 0.30 -16.05 -32.25
N ALA A 312 -0.41 -16.45 -31.19
CA ALA A 312 -0.42 -15.71 -29.93
C ALA A 312 0.68 -16.20 -28.99
N TYR A 313 1.34 -15.25 -28.34
CA TYR A 313 2.35 -15.47 -27.31
C TYR A 313 2.01 -14.64 -26.07
N VAL A 314 2.63 -14.99 -24.96
CA VAL A 314 2.48 -14.30 -23.69
C VAL A 314 3.84 -13.81 -23.25
N TYR A 315 3.94 -12.58 -22.75
CA TYR A 315 5.17 -12.06 -22.17
C TYR A 315 4.93 -11.60 -20.74
N ARG A 316 5.89 -11.89 -19.87
CA ARG A 316 5.82 -11.65 -18.43
C ARG A 316 7.03 -10.84 -18.00
N LEU A 317 6.76 -9.72 -17.32
CA LEU A 317 7.74 -8.90 -16.62
C LEU A 317 7.72 -9.28 -15.13
N GLN A 318 8.89 -9.43 -14.53
CA GLN A 318 9.05 -9.70 -13.11
C GLN A 318 10.18 -8.86 -12.51
N LEU A 319 9.93 -8.30 -11.33
CA LEU A 319 10.89 -7.56 -10.49
C LEU A 319 10.60 -7.93 -9.03
N GLY A 320 11.49 -8.70 -8.40
CA GLY A 320 11.23 -9.22 -7.04
C GLY A 320 9.92 -10.03 -6.97
N GLY A 321 9.00 -9.60 -6.11
CA GLY A 321 7.64 -10.18 -5.98
C GLY A 321 6.60 -9.64 -6.95
N PHE A 322 6.89 -8.55 -7.69
CA PHE A 322 5.98 -7.99 -8.68
C PHE A 322 6.05 -8.78 -9.99
N ALA A 323 4.90 -9.11 -10.56
CA ALA A 323 4.82 -9.68 -11.90
C ALA A 323 3.59 -9.16 -12.66
N GLN A 324 3.78 -8.83 -13.93
CA GLN A 324 2.69 -8.49 -14.85
C GLN A 324 2.86 -9.24 -16.16
N THR A 325 1.73 -9.60 -16.78
CA THR A 325 1.69 -10.43 -17.98
C THR A 325 0.79 -9.78 -19.02
N LYS A 326 1.18 -9.87 -20.29
CA LYS A 326 0.43 -9.37 -21.44
C LYS A 326 0.52 -10.36 -22.60
N LYS A 327 -0.43 -10.27 -23.53
CA LYS A 327 -0.51 -11.11 -24.72
C LYS A 327 -0.03 -10.33 -25.94
N LEU A 328 0.78 -10.95 -26.79
CA LEU A 328 1.18 -10.40 -28.09
C LEU A 328 0.70 -11.32 -29.21
N LEU A 329 0.35 -10.75 -30.36
CA LEU A 329 -0.05 -11.48 -31.57
C LEU A 329 1.01 -11.26 -32.66
N LEU A 330 1.60 -12.34 -33.16
CA LEU A 330 2.56 -12.31 -34.25
C LEU A 330 1.87 -12.65 -35.57
N LEU A 331 1.97 -11.74 -36.54
CA LEU A 331 1.59 -11.97 -37.93
C LEU A 331 2.85 -12.04 -38.78
N LYS A 332 2.90 -13.05 -39.65
CA LYS A 332 3.81 -13.10 -40.79
C LYS A 332 3.00 -13.00 -42.06
#